data_AF-A0A5C6D481-F1
#
_entry.id   AF-A0A5C6D481-F1
#
_cell.length_a   1.000
_cell.length_b   1.000
_cell.length_c   1.000
_cell.angle_alpha   90.00
_cell.angle_beta   90.00
_cell.angle_gamma   90.00
#
_symmetry.space_group_name_H-M   'P 1'
#
loop_
_entity.id
_entity.type
_entity.pdbx_description
1 polymer ?
#
loop_
_entity_poly.entity_id
_entity_poly.type
_entity_poly.pdbx_seq_one_letter_code
_entity_poly.pdbx_strand_id
1 'polypeptide(L)'
;MKLNEKLFPLAKAYELAFGVRPNPSTCQRHRLHGINGVKLETAKYGGRRMTSVEAVQRFITSVTAAADGPVCPPRTNRQREAAISKAERDCERDGL
;
A
#
# COMPACT_ATOMS: atom_id res chain seq x y z
N MET A 1 4.82 11.41 -2.60
CA MET A 1 3.59 12.21 -2.39
C MET A 1 3.97 13.68 -2.38
N LYS A 2 3.43 14.50 -3.29
CA LYS A 2 3.83 15.91 -3.43
C LYS A 2 3.01 16.78 -2.47
N LEU A 3 3.63 17.81 -1.87
CA LEU A 3 2.98 18.65 -0.83
C LEU A 3 1.76 19.45 -1.33
N ASN A 4 1.58 19.63 -2.64
CA ASN A 4 0.50 20.44 -3.21
C ASN A 4 -0.75 19.65 -3.63
N GLU A 5 -0.83 18.36 -3.28
CA GLU A 5 -1.93 17.49 -3.71
C GLU A 5 -3.09 17.53 -2.71
N LYS A 6 -4.33 17.62 -3.21
CA LYS A 6 -5.53 17.57 -2.35
C LYS A 6 -5.72 16.16 -1.79
N LEU A 7 -5.90 16.07 -0.46
CA LEU A 7 -6.00 14.80 0.24
C LEU A 7 -7.44 14.38 0.45
N PHE A 8 -7.72 13.11 0.13
CA PHE A 8 -9.01 12.48 0.29
C PHE A 8 -8.89 11.16 1.05
N PRO A 9 -9.97 10.65 1.65
CA PRO A 9 -10.01 9.27 2.12
C PRO A 9 -9.69 8.28 0.99
N LEU A 10 -8.99 7.19 1.27
CA LEU A 10 -8.50 6.24 0.25
C LEU A 10 -9.57 5.87 -0.79
N ALA A 11 -10.72 5.36 -0.34
CA ALA A 11 -11.79 4.94 -1.24
C ALA A 11 -12.36 6.11 -2.08
N LYS A 12 -12.41 7.33 -1.52
CA LYS A 12 -12.89 8.51 -2.25
C LYS A 12 -11.88 8.96 -3.31
N ALA A 13 -10.58 8.83 -3.05
CA ALA A 13 -9.56 9.14 -4.04
C ALA A 13 -9.65 8.21 -5.27
N TYR A 14 -9.91 6.91 -5.07
CA TYR A 14 -10.16 5.98 -6.18
C TYR A 14 -11.42 6.32 -6.96
N GLU A 15 -12.50 6.66 -6.26
CA GLU A 15 -13.77 7.07 -6.87
C GLU A 15 -13.60 8.34 -7.72
N LEU A 16 -12.83 9.32 -7.24
CA LEU A 16 -12.51 10.54 -8.00
C LEU A 16 -11.58 10.27 -9.19
N ALA A 17 -10.67 9.29 -9.07
CA ALA A 17 -9.70 8.97 -10.13
C ALA A 17 -10.32 8.18 -11.28
N PHE A 18 -11.18 7.19 -10.98
CA PHE A 18 -11.62 6.19 -11.95
C PHE A 18 -13.15 5.99 -12.00
N GLY A 19 -13.92 6.75 -11.22
CA GLY A 19 -15.38 6.61 -11.13
C GLY A 19 -15.86 5.36 -10.36
N VAL A 20 -14.94 4.47 -9.97
CA VAL A 20 -15.24 3.23 -9.24
C VAL A 20 -14.69 3.32 -7.83
N ARG A 21 -15.51 2.93 -6.85
CA ARG A 21 -15.14 2.89 -5.44
C ARG A 21 -14.74 1.47 -5.01
N PRO A 22 -13.46 1.19 -4.72
CA PRO A 22 -13.03 -0.12 -4.27
C PRO A 22 -13.52 -0.42 -2.85
N ASN A 23 -13.58 -1.70 -2.51
CA ASN A 23 -13.83 -2.14 -1.15
C ASN A 23 -12.75 -1.57 -0.18
N PRO A 24 -13.12 -1.14 1.04
CA PRO A 24 -12.17 -0.69 2.06
C PRO A 24 -11.01 -1.65 2.31
N SER A 25 -11.25 -2.96 2.31
CA SER A 25 -10.21 -3.98 2.52
C SER A 25 -9.17 -3.96 1.39
N THR A 26 -9.60 -3.75 0.14
CA THR A 26 -8.70 -3.56 -1.01
C THR A 26 -7.85 -2.32 -0.84
N CYS A 27 -8.44 -1.21 -0.40
CA CYS A 27 -7.73 0.03 -0.12
C CYS A 27 -6.66 -0.16 0.98
N GLN A 28 -6.99 -0.86 2.06
CA GLN A 28 -6.03 -1.16 3.13
C GLN A 28 -4.90 -2.06 2.61
N ARG A 29 -5.20 -3.06 1.79
CA ARG A 29 -4.18 -3.93 1.17
C ARG A 29 -3.20 -3.13 0.32
N HIS A 30 -3.68 -2.25 -0.56
CA HIS A 30 -2.82 -1.40 -1.39
C HIS A 30 -1.91 -0.49 -0.56
N ARG A 31 -2.41 0.00 0.58
CA ARG A 31 -1.63 0.79 1.53
C ARG A 31 -0.61 -0.05 2.29
N LEU A 32 -0.99 -1.22 2.81
CA LEU A 32 -0.16 -2.00 3.72
C LEU A 32 0.91 -2.80 2.97
N HIS A 33 0.47 -3.52 1.94
CA HIS A 33 1.27 -4.49 1.20
C HIS A 33 1.59 -4.04 -0.22
N GLY A 34 0.72 -3.23 -0.82
CA GLY A 34 0.82 -2.93 -2.24
C GLY A 34 0.35 -4.10 -3.12
N ILE A 35 0.57 -3.99 -4.42
CA ILE A 35 0.34 -5.02 -5.44
C ILE A 35 1.49 -4.95 -6.44
N ASN A 36 1.98 -6.11 -6.91
CA ASN A 36 3.11 -6.20 -7.86
C ASN A 36 4.35 -5.40 -7.42
N GLY A 37 4.65 -5.40 -6.11
CA GLY A 37 5.79 -4.65 -5.55
C GLY A 37 5.58 -3.14 -5.44
N VAL A 38 4.47 -2.61 -5.94
CA VAL A 38 4.12 -1.18 -5.91
C VAL A 38 3.20 -0.92 -4.74
N LYS A 39 3.49 0.11 -3.93
CA LYS A 39 2.73 0.47 -2.72
C LYS A 39 2.05 1.83 -2.89
N LEU A 40 0.82 1.96 -2.40
CA LEU A 40 0.07 3.22 -2.49
C LEU A 40 0.64 4.26 -1.52
N GLU A 41 0.91 5.47 -2.04
CA GLU A 41 1.32 6.61 -1.22
C GLU A 41 0.15 7.08 -0.33
N THR A 42 0.38 7.19 0.98
CA THR A 42 -0.64 7.67 1.93
C THR A 42 -0.03 8.57 2.99
N ALA A 43 -0.73 9.63 3.34
CA ALA A 43 -0.44 10.50 4.48
C ALA A 43 -1.34 10.15 5.67
N LYS A 44 -0.87 10.44 6.88
CA LYS A 44 -1.69 10.36 8.10
C LYS A 44 -2.14 11.78 8.45
N TYR A 45 -3.45 12.01 8.55
CA TYR A 45 -4.05 13.29 8.93
C TYR A 45 -5.16 13.03 9.95
N GLY A 46 -5.06 13.62 11.13
CA GLY A 46 -6.05 13.44 12.22
C GLY A 46 -6.32 11.98 12.58
N GLY A 47 -5.29 11.13 12.58
CA GLY A 47 -5.41 9.69 12.86
C GLY A 47 -5.92 8.84 11.68
N ARG A 48 -6.48 9.46 10.63
CA ARG A 48 -6.95 8.77 9.43
C ARG A 48 -5.89 8.76 8.34
N ARG A 49 -5.94 7.76 7.47
CA ARG A 49 -5.11 7.70 6.27
C ARG A 49 -5.82 8.37 5.11
N MET A 50 -5.07 9.21 4.41
CA MET A 50 -5.52 9.96 3.25
C MET A 50 -4.53 9.78 2.10
N THR A 51 -5.01 9.93 0.88
CA THR A 51 -4.23 9.87 -0.35
C THR A 51 -4.78 10.90 -1.34
N SER A 52 -4.03 11.18 -2.39
CA SER A 52 -4.44 12.10 -3.46
C SER A 52 -4.91 11.33 -4.69
N VAL A 53 -5.63 12.01 -5.57
CA VAL A 53 -6.07 11.43 -6.86
C VAL A 53 -4.84 11.11 -7.72
N GLU A 54 -3.87 12.01 -7.73
CA GLU A 54 -2.61 11.89 -8.46
C GLU A 54 -1.78 10.71 -7.94
N ALA A 55 -1.74 10.49 -6.62
CA ALA A 55 -1.06 9.32 -6.05
C ALA A 55 -1.73 8.01 -6.46
N VAL A 56 -3.06 7.98 -6.54
CA VAL A 56 -3.82 6.81 -6.98
C VAL A 56 -3.57 6.52 -8.47
N GLN A 57 -3.54 7.56 -9.32
CA GLN A 57 -3.20 7.40 -10.73
C GLN A 57 -1.77 6.87 -10.91
N ARG A 58 -0.78 7.47 -10.25
CA ARG A 58 0.62 7.00 -10.26
C ARG A 58 0.74 5.55 -9.80
N PHE A 59 0.01 5.19 -8.74
CA PHE A 59 -0.01 3.83 -8.21
C PHE A 59 -0.53 2.85 -9.27
N ILE A 60 -1.66 3.13 -9.91
CA ILE A 60 -2.21 2.24 -10.94
C ILE A 60 -1.30 2.16 -12.15
N THR A 61 -0.77 3.28 -12.65
CA THR A 61 0.20 3.26 -13.76
C THR A 61 1.41 2.38 -13.44
N SER A 62 1.94 2.50 -12.22
CA SER A 62 3.10 1.70 -11.79
C SER A 62 2.73 0.22 -11.61
N VAL A 63 1.55 -0.07 -11.06
CA VAL A 63 1.04 -1.46 -10.90
C VAL A 63 0.84 -2.13 -12.26
N THR A 64 0.27 -1.41 -13.23
CA THR A 64 0.08 -1.89 -14.60
C THR A 64 1.43 -2.15 -15.26
N ALA A 65 2.36 -1.19 -15.22
CA ALA A 65 3.70 -1.38 -15.76
C ALA A 65 4.44 -2.56 -15.09
N ALA A 66 4.25 -2.77 -13.79
CA ALA A 66 4.81 -3.91 -13.07
C ALA A 66 4.11 -5.24 -13.38
N ALA A 67 2.84 -5.21 -13.80
CA ALA A 67 2.10 -6.40 -14.24
C ALA A 67 2.54 -6.84 -15.64
N ASP A 68 2.82 -5.88 -16.52
CA ASP A 68 3.27 -6.13 -17.89
C ASP A 68 4.78 -6.47 -17.96
N GLY A 69 5.53 -6.16 -16.90
CA GLY A 69 6.95 -6.50 -16.74
C GLY A 69 7.20 -7.92 -16.19
N PRO A 70 8.47 -8.32 -15.98
CA PRO A 70 8.79 -9.62 -15.38
C PRO A 70 8.20 -9.72 -13.98
N VAL A 71 7.41 -10.77 -13.77
CA VAL A 71 6.64 -11.02 -12.53
C VAL A 71 7.56 -10.97 -11.31
N CYS A 72 7.23 -10.09 -10.35
CA CYS A 72 7.89 -10.13 -9.03
C CYS A 72 7.55 -11.47 -8.35
N PRO A 73 8.55 -12.28 -7.97
CA PRO A 73 8.29 -13.57 -7.34
C PRO A 73 7.54 -13.36 -6.02
N PRO A 74 6.52 -14.18 -5.72
CA PRO A 74 5.82 -14.10 -4.44
C PRO A 74 6.81 -14.35 -3.30
N ARG A 75 6.58 -13.72 -2.13
CA ARG A 75 7.39 -13.99 -0.94
C ARG A 75 7.31 -15.48 -0.62
N THR A 76 8.47 -16.12 -0.62
CA THR A 76 8.59 -17.55 -0.29
C THR A 76 8.26 -17.79 1.19
N ASN A 77 7.86 -19.02 1.54
CA ASN A 77 7.60 -19.38 2.94
C ASN A 77 8.80 -19.04 3.85
N ARG A 78 10.01 -19.29 3.36
CA ARG A 78 11.26 -18.93 4.04
C ARG A 78 11.39 -17.45 4.36
N GLN A 79 10.96 -16.57 3.46
CA GLN A 79 10.95 -15.12 3.69
C GLN A 79 9.85 -14.67 4.65
N ARG A 80 8.79 -15.47 4.85
CA ARG A 80 7.77 -15.24 5.89
C ARG A 80 8.27 -15.69 7.24
N GLU A 81 8.81 -16.91 7.33
CA GLU A 81 9.40 -17.47 8.55
C GLU A 81 10.51 -16.57 9.11
N ALA A 82 11.40 -16.08 8.25
CA ALA A 82 12.45 -15.15 8.66
C ALA A 82 11.91 -13.81 9.21
N ALA A 83 10.76 -13.33 8.72
CA ALA A 83 10.12 -12.13 9.23
C ALA A 83 9.43 -12.37 10.59
N ILE A 84 8.85 -13.56 10.78
CA ILE A 84 8.25 -14.00 12.06
C ILE A 84 9.35 -14.14 13.11
N SER A 85 10.41 -14.89 12.82
CA SER A 85 11.55 -15.08 13.73
C SER A 85 12.27 -13.77 14.09
N LYS A 86 12.28 -12.78 13.18
CA LYS A 86 12.78 -11.45 13.50
C LYS A 86 11.87 -10.73 14.50
N ALA A 87 10.56 -10.77 14.29
CA ALA A 87 9.60 -10.16 15.20
C ALA A 87 9.61 -10.81 16.59
N GLU A 88 9.77 -12.14 16.66
CA GLU A 88 9.90 -12.88 17.93
C GLU A 88 11.12 -12.40 18.73
N ARG A 89 12.28 -12.27 18.08
CA ARG A 89 13.49 -11.75 18.72
C ARG A 89 13.36 -10.30 19.16
N ASP A 90 12.65 -9.48 18.39
CA ASP A 90 12.37 -8.10 18.76
C ASP A 90 11.45 -8.03 19.99
N CYS A 91 10.42 -8.88 20.10
CA CYS A 91 9.59 -8.99 21.30
C CYS A 91 10.39 -9.47 22.53
N GLU A 92 11.22 -10.51 22.36
CA GLU A 92 12.04 -11.05 23.44
C GLU A 92 13.06 -10.01 23.97
N ARG A 93 13.67 -9.22 23.07
CA ARG A 93 14.52 -8.08 23.47
C ARG A 93 13.73 -7.04 24.26
N ASP A 94 12.51 -6.76 23.85
CA ASP A 94 11.68 -5.72 24.45
C ASP A 94 10.95 -6.21 25.72
N GLY A 95 11.11 -7.50 26.09
CA GLY A 95 10.66 -8.09 27.35
C GLY A 95 9.14 -8.28 27.47
N LEU A 96 8.45 -8.37 26.33
CA LEU A 96 7.01 -8.63 26.19
C LEU A 96 6.74 -10.10 25.88
#